data_AF-A0AAD6WVZ3-F1
#
_entry.id   AF-A0AAD6WVZ3-F1
#
_cell.length_a   1.000
_cell.length_b   1.000
_cell.length_c   1.000
_cell.angle_alpha   90.00
_cell.angle_beta   90.00
_cell.angle_gamma   90.00
#
_symmetry.space_group_name_H-M   'P 1'
#
loop_
_entity.id
_entity.type
_entity.pdbx_description
1 polymer ?
#
loop_
_entity_poly.entity_id
_entity_poly.type
_entity_poly.pdbx_seq_one_letter_code
_entity_poly.pdbx_strand_id
1 'polypeptide(L)'
;MDCQFSFGPNGAFFCKSDTQWAWSDNNTLPEPLRLILEDPNHPQGNQFPYDVALPMEPGMFSMSWKTVKGEDYYEELFLGPRYAKLAEFMRNIAQGGEHTTRTVFGPNASYFTISPSGFSWQNLPAVLEHDIIGRMKKGFPTNVALGVHGAFVVLYGDGNVTFDVATHYPAVDAMIRNSTENARRKGIAFIALNPHAAGQYYVAYGDGSASWNLPNEWSPDVTTVSKTLRPVGAARLTSTLPPLGFAAAAGGTQSPVSPASSGSGIGTQAIHGVGKLWHVYQQQQQGQSSSPFATQTSFFDSSNTTPSFDPSTLAGGFDPSSLVAGLDPNTLAANTIGVLFGN
;
A
#
# COMPACT_ATOMS: atom_id res chain seq x y z
N MET A 1 8.44 -16.27 3.62
CA MET A 1 8.32 -15.88 2.20
C MET A 1 8.46 -14.37 2.14
N ASP A 2 9.36 -13.85 1.30
CA ASP A 2 9.49 -12.43 1.04
C ASP A 2 8.71 -12.08 -0.23
N CYS A 3 7.48 -11.61 -0.04
CA CYS A 3 6.57 -11.25 -1.11
C CYS A 3 5.82 -9.98 -0.72
N GLN A 4 5.64 -9.09 -1.68
CA GLN A 4 4.84 -7.89 -1.55
C GLN A 4 4.08 -7.63 -2.85
N PHE A 5 2.84 -7.20 -2.71
CA PHE A 5 2.06 -6.63 -3.79
C PHE A 5 1.32 -5.40 -3.26
N SER A 6 1.51 -4.26 -3.91
CA SER A 6 0.87 -3.00 -3.55
C SER A 6 0.12 -2.46 -4.75
N PHE A 7 -1.16 -2.18 -4.54
CA PHE A 7 -2.00 -1.48 -5.51
C PHE A 7 -1.92 0.01 -5.23
N GLY A 8 -1.88 0.82 -6.29
CA GLY A 8 -1.90 2.27 -6.20
C GLY A 8 -2.93 2.89 -7.16
N PRO A 9 -3.09 4.22 -7.06
CA PRO A 9 -4.03 4.96 -7.88
C PRO A 9 -3.62 4.94 -9.35
N ASN A 10 -4.57 5.24 -10.24
CA ASN A 10 -4.33 5.35 -11.69
C ASN A 10 -3.74 4.07 -12.33
N GLY A 11 -4.03 2.90 -11.75
CA GLY A 11 -3.49 1.63 -12.24
C GLY A 11 -2.02 1.42 -11.87
N ALA A 12 -1.51 2.12 -10.87
CA ALA A 12 -0.19 1.87 -10.34
C ALA A 12 -0.13 0.51 -9.61
N PHE A 13 0.99 -0.21 -9.74
CA PHE A 13 1.28 -1.36 -8.88
C PHE A 13 2.78 -1.46 -8.59
N PHE A 14 3.08 -2.16 -7.49
CA PHE A 14 4.41 -2.67 -7.20
C PHE A 14 4.30 -4.14 -6.78
N CYS A 15 5.12 -4.99 -7.36
CA CYS A 15 5.18 -6.43 -7.08
C CYS A 15 6.62 -6.83 -6.81
N LYS A 16 6.86 -7.52 -5.70
CA LYS A 16 8.17 -8.03 -5.31
C LYS A 16 8.06 -9.48 -4.85
N SER A 17 9.03 -10.28 -5.25
CA SER A 17 9.24 -11.66 -4.78
C SER A 17 10.74 -11.94 -4.69
N ASP A 18 11.22 -12.20 -3.48
CA ASP A 18 12.64 -12.39 -3.15
C ASP A 18 13.54 -11.30 -3.77
N THR A 19 14.28 -11.64 -4.83
CA THR A 19 15.29 -10.79 -5.49
C THR A 19 14.77 -10.15 -6.78
N GLN A 20 13.49 -10.34 -7.12
CA GLN A 20 12.87 -9.76 -8.31
C GLN A 20 11.75 -8.82 -7.89
N TRP A 21 11.62 -7.73 -8.61
CA TRP A 21 10.50 -6.81 -8.46
C TRP A 21 10.15 -6.20 -9.81
N ALA A 22 8.90 -5.80 -9.95
CA ALA A 22 8.35 -5.11 -11.10
C ALA A 22 7.31 -4.10 -10.62
N TRP A 23 7.05 -3.09 -11.44
CA TRP A 23 6.08 -2.05 -11.17
C TRP A 23 5.38 -1.64 -12.46
N SER A 24 4.26 -0.95 -12.32
CA SER A 24 3.53 -0.38 -13.45
C SER A 24 4.38 0.66 -14.20
N ASP A 25 4.08 0.87 -15.48
CA ASP A 25 4.85 1.70 -16.40
C ASP A 25 5.04 3.19 -15.99
N ASN A 26 5.87 3.88 -16.79
CA ASN A 26 6.54 5.15 -16.48
C ASN A 26 5.65 6.37 -16.11
N ASN A 27 4.32 6.25 -16.16
CA ASN A 27 3.42 7.38 -15.91
C ASN A 27 2.43 7.15 -14.75
N THR A 28 2.44 5.97 -14.14
CA THR A 28 1.51 5.65 -13.06
C THR A 28 2.11 5.87 -11.68
N LEU A 29 3.42 5.65 -11.53
CA LEU A 29 4.14 5.92 -10.28
C LEU A 29 4.50 7.40 -10.11
N PRO A 30 4.58 7.90 -8.87
CA PRO A 30 5.18 9.20 -8.59
C PRO A 30 6.61 9.28 -9.13
N GLU A 31 6.95 10.39 -9.80
CA GLU A 31 8.28 10.60 -10.39
C GLU A 31 9.46 10.36 -9.43
N PRO A 32 9.42 10.81 -8.15
CA PRO A 32 10.51 10.53 -7.21
C PRO A 32 10.71 9.03 -6.97
N LEU A 33 9.62 8.28 -6.82
CA LEU A 33 9.67 6.83 -6.64
C LEU A 33 10.25 6.15 -7.89
N ARG A 34 9.81 6.58 -9.08
CA ARG A 34 10.32 6.05 -10.36
C ARG A 34 11.83 6.22 -10.47
N LEU A 35 12.36 7.40 -10.16
CA LEU A 35 13.80 7.67 -10.22
C LEU A 35 14.59 6.83 -9.20
N ILE A 36 14.06 6.63 -7.99
CA ILE A 36 14.67 5.74 -6.99
C ILE A 36 14.75 4.29 -7.51
N LEU A 37 13.71 3.82 -8.22
CA LEU A 37 13.64 2.44 -8.73
C LEU A 37 14.43 2.22 -10.03
N GLU A 38 14.50 3.21 -10.91
CA GLU A 38 15.04 3.07 -12.27
C GLU A 38 16.47 3.58 -12.45
N ASP A 39 16.82 4.71 -11.83
CA ASP A 39 18.09 5.38 -12.11
C ASP A 39 19.21 4.82 -11.22
N PRO A 40 20.14 4.01 -11.78
CA PRO A 40 21.24 3.45 -11.00
C PRO A 40 22.23 4.52 -10.52
N ASN A 41 22.22 5.71 -11.13
CA ASN A 41 23.06 6.83 -10.74
C ASN A 41 22.37 7.74 -9.73
N HIS A 42 21.09 7.51 -9.42
CA HIS A 42 20.41 8.26 -8.38
C HIS A 42 21.19 8.09 -7.08
N PRO A 43 21.50 9.17 -6.32
CA PRO A 43 22.27 9.07 -5.09
C PRO A 43 21.66 8.11 -4.05
N GLN A 44 20.36 7.86 -4.16
CA GLN A 44 19.56 6.96 -3.33
C GLN A 44 18.94 5.82 -4.15
N GLY A 45 19.55 5.51 -5.31
CA GLY A 45 19.10 4.43 -6.19
C GLY A 45 18.90 3.13 -5.42
N ASN A 46 17.83 2.42 -5.76
CA ASN A 46 17.40 1.24 -5.05
C ASN A 46 18.29 0.03 -5.38
N GLN A 47 18.91 -0.56 -4.36
CA GLN A 47 19.52 -1.88 -4.45
C GLN A 47 18.52 -2.98 -4.09
N PHE A 48 17.73 -2.76 -3.04
CA PHE A 48 16.77 -3.75 -2.56
C PHE A 48 15.58 -3.07 -1.86
N PRO A 49 14.36 -3.18 -2.41
CA PRO A 49 13.18 -2.63 -1.78
C PRO A 49 12.74 -3.53 -0.62
N TYR A 50 12.60 -2.96 0.58
CA TYR A 50 12.03 -3.65 1.74
C TYR A 50 10.50 -3.59 1.72
N ASP A 51 9.96 -2.39 1.54
CA ASP A 51 8.54 -2.07 1.48
C ASP A 51 8.31 -0.99 0.43
N VAL A 52 7.32 -1.15 -0.45
CA VAL A 52 6.82 -0.07 -1.31
C VAL A 52 5.30 -0.10 -1.24
N ALA A 53 4.70 0.93 -0.64
CA ALA A 53 3.25 1.02 -0.48
C ALA A 53 2.72 2.32 -1.09
N LEU A 54 1.56 2.22 -1.75
CA LEU A 54 0.97 3.30 -2.53
C LEU A 54 -0.36 3.71 -1.87
N PRO A 55 -0.42 4.89 -1.24
CA PRO A 55 -1.67 5.46 -0.70
C PRO A 55 -2.74 5.67 -1.77
N MET A 56 -3.97 5.96 -1.34
CA MET A 56 -5.08 6.18 -2.25
C MET A 56 -4.92 7.45 -3.10
N GLU A 57 -4.19 8.43 -2.58
CA GLU A 57 -3.91 9.71 -3.21
C GLU A 57 -2.79 9.61 -4.28
N PRO A 58 -3.02 10.10 -5.51
CA PRO A 58 -1.98 10.16 -6.54
C PRO A 58 -0.76 10.98 -6.11
N GLY A 59 0.43 10.54 -6.51
CA GLY A 59 1.69 11.24 -6.23
C GLY A 59 2.29 10.95 -4.85
N MET A 60 1.59 10.20 -3.99
CA MET A 60 2.06 9.82 -2.66
C MET A 60 2.61 8.39 -2.68
N PHE A 61 3.57 8.11 -1.80
CA PHE A 61 4.10 6.77 -1.59
C PHE A 61 4.76 6.65 -0.21
N SER A 62 4.90 5.41 0.26
CA SER A 62 5.75 5.01 1.38
C SER A 62 6.77 4.03 0.86
N MET A 63 8.04 4.20 1.23
CA MET A 63 9.07 3.25 0.83
C MET A 63 10.07 3.06 1.96
N SER A 64 10.52 1.82 2.15
CA SER A 64 11.78 1.52 2.84
C SER A 64 12.64 0.61 1.96
N TRP A 65 13.93 0.89 1.86
CA TRP A 65 14.82 0.21 0.93
C TRP A 65 16.28 0.30 1.37
N LYS A 66 17.09 -0.55 0.76
CA LYS A 66 18.55 -0.44 0.77
C LYS A 66 19.02 0.25 -0.50
N THR A 67 19.87 1.26 -0.36
CA THR A 67 20.45 1.96 -1.50
C THR A 67 21.59 1.16 -2.15
N VAL A 68 22.00 1.56 -3.36
CA VAL A 68 23.20 1.03 -4.05
C VAL A 68 24.49 1.17 -3.24
N LYS A 69 24.53 2.05 -2.22
CA LYS A 69 25.66 2.21 -1.29
C LYS A 69 25.57 1.28 -0.06
N GLY A 70 24.50 0.49 0.04
CA GLY A 70 24.25 -0.41 1.17
C GLY A 70 23.65 0.28 2.40
N GLU A 71 23.27 1.56 2.28
CA GLU A 71 22.63 2.33 3.35
C GLU A 71 21.13 2.04 3.37
N ASP A 72 20.56 1.87 4.56
CA ASP A 72 19.13 1.69 4.74
C ASP A 72 18.43 3.06 4.78
N TYR A 73 17.39 3.19 3.96
CA TYR A 73 16.59 4.39 3.78
C TYR A 73 15.12 4.08 3.94
N TYR A 74 14.38 5.12 4.29
CA TYR A 74 12.94 5.14 4.26
C TYR A 74 12.47 6.54 3.89
N GLU A 75 11.24 6.63 3.44
CA GLU A 75 10.68 7.87 2.93
C GLU A 75 9.28 8.10 3.49
N GLU A 76 9.19 9.06 4.42
CA GLU A 76 7.94 9.43 5.08
C GLU A 76 7.38 10.80 4.65
N LEU A 77 8.15 11.63 3.94
CA LEU A 77 7.74 13.00 3.61
C LEU A 77 6.66 13.02 2.52
N PHE A 78 6.57 11.99 1.68
CA PHE A 78 5.50 11.84 0.68
C PHE A 78 4.20 11.25 1.26
N LEU A 79 4.14 10.92 2.55
CA LEU A 79 2.93 10.44 3.22
C LEU A 79 1.92 11.55 3.55
N GLY A 80 2.26 12.83 3.39
CA GLY A 80 1.31 13.93 3.60
C GLY A 80 0.68 14.00 5.01
N PRO A 81 -0.22 14.94 5.28
CA PRO A 81 -0.76 15.17 6.63
C PRO A 81 -1.75 14.08 7.09
N ARG A 82 -2.43 13.40 6.15
CA ARG A 82 -3.42 12.36 6.47
C ARG A 82 -2.81 11.11 7.10
N TYR A 83 -1.51 10.90 6.88
CA TYR A 83 -0.77 9.75 7.37
C TYR A 83 0.35 10.17 8.34
N ALA A 84 0.17 11.29 9.06
CA ALA A 84 1.15 11.79 10.02
C ALA A 84 1.51 10.76 11.10
N LYS A 85 0.53 9.98 11.58
CA LYS A 85 0.75 8.88 12.53
C LYS A 85 1.65 7.77 11.96
N LEU A 86 1.51 7.46 10.67
CA LEU A 86 2.37 6.50 9.99
C LEU A 86 3.79 7.06 9.83
N ALA A 87 3.92 8.31 9.39
CA ALA A 87 5.21 8.97 9.22
C ALA A 87 6.00 9.04 10.54
N GLU A 88 5.33 9.35 11.65
CA GLU A 88 5.93 9.33 12.99
C GLU A 88 6.37 7.91 13.39
N PHE A 89 5.52 6.91 13.15
CA PHE A 89 5.86 5.52 13.44
C PHE A 89 7.10 5.06 12.66
N MET A 90 7.16 5.30 11.34
CA MET A 90 8.33 4.96 10.51
C MET A 90 9.60 5.66 10.99
N ARG A 91 9.49 6.93 11.39
CA ARG A 91 10.63 7.68 11.95
C ARG A 91 11.15 7.06 13.24
N ASN A 92 10.26 6.65 14.14
CA ASN A 92 10.63 6.03 15.41
C ASN A 92 11.31 4.66 15.20
N ILE A 93 10.80 3.86 14.26
CA ILE A 93 11.41 2.57 13.90
C ILE A 93 12.82 2.77 13.35
N ALA A 94 12.99 3.73 12.45
CA ALA A 94 14.29 4.01 11.86
C ALA A 94 15.31 4.55 12.88
N GLN A 95 14.88 5.33 13.87
CA GLN A 95 15.74 5.73 15.00
C GLN A 95 16.17 4.53 15.86
N GLY A 96 15.37 3.46 15.87
CA GLY A 96 15.72 2.18 16.48
C GLY A 96 16.66 1.30 15.65
N GLY A 97 17.06 1.73 14.45
CA GLY A 97 17.91 0.95 13.53
C GLY A 97 17.16 -0.16 12.78
N GLU A 98 15.83 -0.09 12.75
CA GLU A 98 14.99 -1.02 12.03
C GLU A 98 14.45 -0.36 10.75
N HIS A 99 14.42 -1.11 9.65
CA HIS A 99 14.12 -0.56 8.32
C HIS A 99 13.12 -1.41 7.52
N THR A 100 12.70 -2.53 8.10
CA THR A 100 11.74 -3.44 7.49
C THR A 100 10.35 -3.13 7.99
N THR A 101 9.50 -2.62 7.10
CA THR A 101 8.09 -2.44 7.35
C THR A 101 7.28 -3.22 6.32
N ARG A 102 5.99 -3.42 6.59
CA ARG A 102 5.03 -3.92 5.62
C ARG A 102 3.79 -3.08 5.74
N THR A 103 3.60 -2.19 4.78
CA THR A 103 2.53 -1.21 4.81
C THR A 103 1.47 -1.54 3.76
N VAL A 104 0.20 -1.50 4.18
CA VAL A 104 -0.96 -1.58 3.28
C VAL A 104 -1.81 -0.34 3.46
N PHE A 105 -2.25 0.24 2.35
CA PHE A 105 -3.22 1.33 2.33
C PHE A 105 -4.58 0.83 1.85
N GLY A 106 -5.63 1.43 2.39
CA GLY A 106 -6.99 1.18 1.97
C GLY A 106 -7.79 2.49 1.85
N PRO A 107 -9.09 2.39 1.53
CA PRO A 107 -9.98 3.54 1.41
C PRO A 107 -10.03 4.38 2.70
N ASN A 108 -10.49 5.63 2.60
CA ASN A 108 -10.69 6.55 3.74
C ASN A 108 -9.41 6.87 4.55
N ALA A 109 -8.27 6.97 3.85
CA ALA A 109 -6.95 7.13 4.47
C ALA A 109 -6.67 6.05 5.54
N SER A 110 -7.20 4.84 5.32
CA SER A 110 -6.92 3.70 6.18
C SER A 110 -5.55 3.12 5.83
N TYR A 111 -4.84 2.67 6.86
CA TYR A 111 -3.60 1.95 6.68
C TYR A 111 -3.37 0.98 7.82
N PHE A 112 -2.58 -0.05 7.53
CA PHE A 112 -1.99 -0.93 8.53
C PHE A 112 -0.51 -1.11 8.18
N THR A 113 0.36 -0.97 9.15
CA THR A 113 1.79 -1.23 8.99
C THR A 113 2.31 -2.13 10.11
N ILE A 114 3.17 -3.06 9.72
CA ILE A 114 3.86 -3.99 10.63
C ILE A 114 5.35 -3.74 10.51
N SER A 115 6.04 -3.75 11.64
CA SER A 115 7.49 -3.79 11.73
C SER A 115 7.91 -4.80 12.81
N PRO A 116 9.15 -5.30 12.82
CA PRO A 116 9.65 -6.08 13.96
C PRO A 116 9.43 -5.42 15.34
N SER A 117 9.47 -4.09 15.43
CA SER A 117 9.27 -3.35 16.68
C SER A 117 7.81 -3.08 17.06
N GLY A 118 6.86 -3.24 16.14
CA GLY A 118 5.45 -3.08 16.48
C GLY A 118 4.50 -2.91 15.30
N PHE A 119 3.37 -2.26 15.57
CA PHE A 119 2.30 -2.04 14.60
C PHE A 119 1.82 -0.60 14.68
N SER A 120 1.36 -0.05 13.55
CA SER A 120 0.63 1.21 13.51
C SER A 120 -0.52 1.10 12.51
N TRP A 121 -1.66 1.67 12.86
CA TRP A 121 -2.84 1.67 12.01
C TRP A 121 -3.70 2.90 12.23
N GLN A 122 -4.56 3.19 11.25
CA GLN A 122 -5.53 4.28 11.29
C GLN A 122 -6.74 3.92 10.41
N ASN A 123 -7.92 4.37 10.83
CA ASN A 123 -9.18 4.29 10.06
C ASN A 123 -9.51 2.90 9.51
N LEU A 124 -9.15 1.82 10.22
CA LEU A 124 -9.52 0.47 9.81
C LEU A 124 -11.04 0.27 9.92
N PRO A 125 -11.63 -0.67 9.15
CA PRO A 125 -12.98 -1.14 9.41
C PRO A 125 -13.14 -1.55 10.89
N ALA A 126 -14.21 -1.11 11.56
CA ALA A 126 -14.38 -1.31 13.00
C ALA A 126 -14.32 -2.80 13.42
N VAL A 127 -14.87 -3.69 12.59
CA VAL A 127 -14.82 -5.14 12.80
C VAL A 127 -13.38 -5.65 12.77
N LEU A 128 -12.57 -5.16 11.82
CA LEU A 128 -11.15 -5.48 11.70
C LEU A 128 -10.36 -4.96 12.91
N GLU A 129 -10.54 -3.70 13.28
CA GLU A 129 -9.83 -3.10 14.41
C GLU A 129 -10.12 -3.85 15.72
N HIS A 130 -11.39 -4.18 15.97
CA HIS A 130 -11.78 -4.96 17.14
C HIS A 130 -11.17 -6.37 17.15
N ASP A 131 -11.13 -7.06 16.00
CA ASP A 131 -10.48 -8.38 15.89
C ASP A 131 -8.97 -8.30 16.16
N ILE A 132 -8.27 -7.31 15.57
CA ILE A 132 -6.83 -7.09 15.82
C ILE A 132 -6.58 -6.88 17.32
N ILE A 133 -7.27 -5.91 17.94
CA ILE A 133 -7.10 -5.58 19.37
C ILE A 133 -7.40 -6.80 20.25
N GLY A 134 -8.47 -7.55 19.94
CA GLY A 134 -8.84 -8.75 20.68
C GLY A 134 -7.84 -9.90 20.54
N ARG A 135 -7.15 -9.99 19.39
CA ARG A 135 -6.21 -11.07 19.08
C ARG A 135 -4.76 -10.77 19.39
N MET A 136 -4.35 -9.51 19.60
CA MET A 136 -2.95 -9.14 19.90
C MET A 136 -2.29 -9.96 21.03
N LYS A 137 -3.07 -10.53 21.95
CA LYS A 137 -2.57 -11.41 23.04
C LYS A 137 -2.35 -12.87 22.63
N LYS A 138 -2.99 -13.34 21.57
CA LYS A 138 -3.01 -14.74 21.12
C LYS A 138 -2.13 -14.96 19.90
N GLY A 139 -2.06 -13.97 19.02
CA GLY A 139 -1.29 -14.02 17.79
C GLY A 139 -1.15 -12.62 17.19
N PHE A 140 -0.07 -12.42 16.44
CA PHE A 140 0.16 -11.18 15.72
C PHE A 140 -0.31 -11.32 14.26
N PRO A 141 -0.88 -10.25 13.67
CA PRO A 141 -1.08 -10.17 12.23
C PRO A 141 0.26 -10.35 11.51
N THR A 142 0.28 -11.18 10.48
CA THR A 142 1.46 -11.39 9.59
C THR A 142 1.27 -10.72 8.24
N ASN A 143 0.02 -10.55 7.82
CA ASN A 143 -0.38 -9.86 6.60
C ASN A 143 -1.80 -9.32 6.77
N VAL A 144 -2.01 -8.09 6.32
CA VAL A 144 -3.32 -7.43 6.26
C VAL A 144 -3.53 -6.97 4.82
N ALA A 145 -4.72 -7.19 4.29
CA ALA A 145 -5.14 -6.69 2.99
C ALA A 145 -6.41 -5.86 3.15
N LEU A 146 -6.42 -4.66 2.59
CA LEU A 146 -7.55 -3.72 2.63
C LEU A 146 -8.09 -3.53 1.21
N GLY A 147 -9.38 -3.78 1.03
CA GLY A 147 -10.08 -3.67 -0.24
C GLY A 147 -11.10 -2.54 -0.26
N VAL A 148 -11.89 -2.49 -1.33
CA VAL A 148 -12.99 -1.53 -1.49
C VAL A 148 -14.06 -1.71 -0.40
N HIS A 149 -14.78 -0.64 -0.08
CA HIS A 149 -15.96 -0.67 0.81
C HIS A 149 -15.74 -1.35 2.18
N GLY A 150 -14.53 -1.26 2.73
CA GLY A 150 -14.21 -1.85 4.01
C GLY A 150 -13.96 -3.35 3.99
N ALA A 151 -13.86 -3.97 2.81
CA ALA A 151 -13.45 -5.36 2.68
C ALA A 151 -12.03 -5.55 3.20
N PHE A 152 -11.77 -6.67 3.88
CA PHE A 152 -10.45 -6.94 4.45
C PHE A 152 -10.14 -8.42 4.59
N VAL A 153 -8.85 -8.74 4.66
CA VAL A 153 -8.33 -10.05 5.08
C VAL A 153 -7.17 -9.83 6.04
N VAL A 154 -7.13 -10.61 7.12
CA VAL A 154 -6.00 -10.70 8.04
C VAL A 154 -5.54 -12.14 8.13
N LEU A 155 -4.25 -12.34 7.89
CA LEU A 155 -3.55 -13.57 8.19
C LEU A 155 -2.84 -13.40 9.54
N TYR A 156 -2.98 -14.37 10.43
CA TYR A 156 -2.32 -14.39 11.73
C TYR A 156 -1.18 -15.42 11.76
N GLY A 157 -0.19 -15.18 12.63
CA GLY A 157 0.96 -16.08 12.79
C GLY A 157 0.62 -17.49 13.31
N ASP A 158 -0.55 -17.67 13.91
CA ASP A 158 -1.08 -18.95 14.38
C ASP A 158 -1.84 -19.73 13.27
N GLY A 159 -1.89 -19.19 12.06
CA GLY A 159 -2.60 -19.78 10.91
C GLY A 159 -4.08 -19.42 10.84
N ASN A 160 -4.62 -18.66 11.80
CA ASN A 160 -5.98 -18.14 11.70
C ASN A 160 -6.10 -17.09 10.59
N VAL A 161 -7.29 -17.03 9.99
CA VAL A 161 -7.66 -16.04 9.00
C VAL A 161 -8.97 -15.36 9.42
N THR A 162 -8.98 -14.04 9.51
CA THR A 162 -10.21 -13.24 9.70
C THR A 162 -10.44 -12.41 8.44
N PHE A 163 -11.65 -12.43 7.90
CA PHE A 163 -11.93 -11.75 6.64
C PHE A 163 -13.40 -11.33 6.48
N ASP A 164 -13.62 -10.25 5.74
CA ASP A 164 -14.91 -9.83 5.22
C ASP A 164 -14.70 -9.37 3.77
N VAL A 165 -14.99 -10.27 2.81
CA VAL A 165 -14.73 -10.01 1.39
C VAL A 165 -15.83 -10.53 0.46
N ALA A 166 -16.85 -11.22 0.98
CA ALA A 166 -17.82 -11.97 0.19
C ALA A 166 -18.54 -11.11 -0.85
N THR A 167 -18.86 -9.87 -0.49
CA THR A 167 -19.59 -8.94 -1.36
C THR A 167 -18.75 -8.41 -2.53
N HIS A 168 -17.45 -8.17 -2.33
CA HIS A 168 -16.61 -7.43 -3.28
C HIS A 168 -15.48 -8.25 -3.91
N TYR A 169 -15.10 -9.38 -3.30
CA TYR A 169 -14.08 -10.29 -3.79
C TYR A 169 -14.53 -11.75 -3.60
N PRO A 170 -15.61 -12.18 -4.28
CA PRO A 170 -16.17 -13.53 -4.11
C PRO A 170 -15.16 -14.65 -4.46
N ALA A 171 -14.26 -14.41 -5.42
CA ALA A 171 -13.18 -15.34 -5.73
C ALA A 171 -12.23 -15.56 -4.55
N VAL A 172 -11.92 -14.49 -3.80
CA VAL A 172 -11.07 -14.56 -2.60
C VAL A 172 -11.81 -15.28 -1.47
N ASP A 173 -13.10 -15.01 -1.25
CA ASP A 173 -13.93 -15.74 -0.27
C ASP A 173 -13.91 -17.25 -0.57
N ALA A 174 -14.13 -17.63 -1.84
CA ALA A 174 -14.09 -19.01 -2.29
C ALA A 174 -12.71 -19.66 -2.07
N MET A 175 -11.62 -18.93 -2.34
CA MET A 175 -10.25 -19.41 -2.08
C MET A 175 -9.98 -19.64 -0.60
N ILE A 176 -10.36 -18.70 0.28
CA ILE A 176 -10.13 -18.82 1.72
C ILE A 176 -10.95 -19.99 2.30
N ARG A 177 -12.19 -20.18 1.83
CA ARG A 177 -13.06 -21.27 2.30
C ARG A 177 -12.71 -22.64 1.74
N ASN A 178 -11.96 -22.72 0.63
CA ASN A 178 -11.51 -23.99 0.05
C ASN A 178 -10.35 -24.60 0.86
N SER A 179 -10.70 -25.22 1.99
CA SER A 179 -9.74 -25.83 2.92
C SER A 179 -8.87 -26.91 2.28
N THR A 180 -9.42 -27.70 1.35
CA THR A 180 -8.69 -28.75 0.61
C THR A 180 -7.58 -28.16 -0.24
N GLU A 181 -7.88 -27.14 -1.04
CA GLU A 181 -6.88 -26.49 -1.90
C GLU A 181 -5.86 -25.72 -1.07
N ASN A 182 -6.30 -25.04 -0.01
CA ASN A 182 -5.41 -24.36 0.92
C ASN A 182 -4.45 -25.35 1.58
N ALA A 183 -4.92 -26.51 2.04
CA ALA A 183 -4.04 -27.55 2.59
C ALA A 183 -3.02 -28.03 1.54
N ARG A 184 -3.46 -28.26 0.30
CA ARG A 184 -2.58 -28.67 -0.82
C ARG A 184 -1.48 -27.65 -1.10
N ARG A 185 -1.81 -26.35 -1.07
CA ARG A 185 -0.87 -25.25 -1.31
C ARG A 185 -0.14 -24.74 -0.06
N LYS A 186 -0.24 -25.46 1.06
CA LYS A 186 0.37 -25.09 2.36
C LYS A 186 -0.13 -23.75 2.93
N GLY A 187 -1.39 -23.43 2.70
CA GLY A 187 -2.08 -22.23 3.17
C GLY A 187 -1.79 -20.99 2.31
N ILE A 188 -2.50 -19.91 2.63
CA ILE A 188 -2.24 -18.58 2.05
C ILE A 188 -1.12 -17.94 2.87
N ALA A 189 -0.03 -17.56 2.20
CA ALA A 189 1.13 -16.93 2.83
C ALA A 189 1.10 -15.40 2.75
N PHE A 190 0.47 -14.86 1.69
CA PHE A 190 0.31 -13.43 1.47
C PHE A 190 -0.94 -13.19 0.62
N ILE A 191 -1.66 -12.11 0.93
CA ILE A 191 -2.77 -11.62 0.12
C ILE A 191 -2.72 -10.09 0.02
N ALA A 192 -3.13 -9.58 -1.14
CA ALA A 192 -3.39 -8.17 -1.38
C ALA A 192 -4.73 -8.02 -2.12
N LEU A 193 -5.53 -7.06 -1.69
CA LEU A 193 -6.80 -6.67 -2.32
C LEU A 193 -6.60 -5.31 -2.98
N ASN A 194 -7.17 -5.08 -4.16
CA ASN A 194 -7.10 -3.76 -4.78
C ASN A 194 -8.12 -2.81 -4.14
N PRO A 195 -7.71 -1.75 -3.42
CA PRO A 195 -8.65 -0.81 -2.80
C PRO A 195 -9.30 0.17 -3.81
N HIS A 196 -8.89 0.13 -5.08
CA HIS A 196 -9.43 0.95 -6.17
C HIS A 196 -10.45 0.21 -7.05
N ALA A 197 -10.39 -1.13 -7.09
CA ALA A 197 -11.24 -1.94 -7.96
C ALA A 197 -11.68 -3.25 -7.29
N ALA A 198 -13.00 -3.44 -7.18
CA ALA A 198 -13.58 -4.67 -6.67
C ALA A 198 -13.14 -5.88 -7.54
N GLY A 199 -13.00 -7.05 -6.91
CA GLY A 199 -12.65 -8.29 -7.59
C GLY A 199 -11.18 -8.44 -8.01
N GLN A 200 -10.36 -7.38 -7.94
CA GLN A 200 -8.92 -7.47 -8.25
C GLN A 200 -8.09 -7.81 -7.01
N TYR A 201 -7.21 -8.81 -7.14
CA TYR A 201 -6.43 -9.32 -6.01
C TYR A 201 -5.15 -10.01 -6.47
N TYR A 202 -4.24 -10.21 -5.52
CA TYR A 202 -3.05 -11.04 -5.63
C TYR A 202 -2.92 -11.94 -4.40
N VAL A 203 -2.71 -13.24 -4.59
CA VAL A 203 -2.55 -14.25 -3.54
C VAL A 203 -1.28 -15.05 -3.80
N ALA A 204 -0.40 -15.16 -2.80
CA ALA A 204 0.72 -16.10 -2.80
C ALA A 204 0.52 -17.17 -1.73
N TYR A 205 0.82 -18.41 -2.08
CA TYR A 205 0.58 -19.58 -1.24
C TYR A 205 1.88 -20.12 -0.62
N GLY A 206 1.75 -20.91 0.44
CA GLY A 206 2.89 -21.47 1.17
C GLY A 206 3.77 -22.42 0.33
N ASP A 207 3.26 -22.97 -0.77
CA ASP A 207 4.02 -23.81 -1.71
C ASP A 207 4.85 -23.02 -2.74
N GLY A 208 4.81 -21.69 -2.72
CA GLY A 208 5.50 -20.83 -3.68
C GLY A 208 4.71 -20.56 -4.97
N SER A 209 3.48 -21.08 -5.09
CA SER A 209 2.57 -20.70 -6.17
C SER A 209 1.87 -19.37 -5.88
N ALA A 210 1.33 -18.74 -6.92
CA ALA A 210 0.51 -17.53 -6.80
C ALA A 210 -0.74 -17.64 -7.68
N SER A 211 -1.76 -16.84 -7.36
CA SER A 211 -2.99 -16.70 -8.13
C SER A 211 -3.49 -15.27 -8.02
N TRP A 212 -4.01 -14.71 -9.11
CA TRP A 212 -4.36 -13.29 -9.16
C TRP A 212 -5.48 -13.04 -10.15
N ASN A 213 -6.17 -11.91 -9.97
CA ASN A 213 -7.09 -11.33 -10.94
C ASN A 213 -6.69 -9.87 -11.10
N LEU A 214 -5.93 -9.57 -12.15
CA LEU A 214 -5.29 -8.28 -12.39
C LEU A 214 -5.53 -7.85 -13.84
N PRO A 215 -5.38 -6.56 -14.19
CA PRO A 215 -5.35 -6.13 -15.58
C PRO A 215 -4.35 -6.94 -16.42
N ASN A 216 -4.71 -7.21 -17.67
CA ASN A 216 -3.94 -8.10 -18.54
C ASN A 216 -2.54 -7.55 -18.82
N GLU A 217 -2.42 -6.22 -18.90
CA GLU A 217 -1.17 -5.48 -19.07
C GLU A 217 -0.16 -5.73 -17.95
N TRP A 218 -0.59 -6.03 -16.71
CA TRP A 218 0.31 -6.32 -15.59
C TRP A 218 0.74 -7.79 -15.54
N SER A 219 0.00 -8.66 -16.22
CA SER A 219 0.16 -10.11 -16.09
C SER A 219 1.57 -10.61 -16.48
N PRO A 220 2.25 -10.11 -17.52
CA PRO A 220 3.61 -10.54 -17.85
C PRO A 220 4.62 -10.27 -16.72
N ASP A 221 4.57 -9.08 -16.13
CA ASP A 221 5.48 -8.65 -15.06
C ASP A 221 5.21 -9.42 -13.78
N VAL A 222 3.94 -9.50 -13.37
CA VAL A 222 3.51 -10.22 -12.18
C VAL A 222 3.81 -11.72 -12.31
N THR A 223 3.66 -12.31 -13.50
CA THR A 223 4.04 -13.70 -13.76
C THR A 223 5.55 -13.88 -13.61
N THR A 224 6.35 -12.95 -14.12
CA THR A 224 7.82 -13.02 -14.06
C THR A 224 8.31 -12.94 -12.62
N VAL A 225 7.78 -12.00 -11.84
CA VAL A 225 8.11 -11.87 -10.41
C VAL A 225 7.60 -13.07 -9.61
N SER A 226 6.38 -13.55 -9.86
CA SER A 226 5.81 -14.66 -9.09
C SER A 226 6.54 -15.99 -9.30
N LYS A 227 7.27 -16.17 -10.41
CA LYS A 227 8.11 -17.35 -10.66
C LYS A 227 9.29 -17.46 -9.69
N THR A 228 9.66 -16.39 -8.99
CA THR A 228 10.76 -16.42 -8.01
C THR A 228 10.31 -16.72 -6.59
N LEU A 229 9.01 -16.89 -6.36
CA LEU A 229 8.47 -17.17 -5.03
C LEU A 229 9.03 -18.47 -4.47
N ARG A 230 9.60 -18.39 -3.26
CA ARG A 230 10.07 -19.58 -2.54
C ARG A 230 9.01 -20.15 -1.62
N PRO A 231 8.87 -21.49 -1.54
CA PRO A 231 7.99 -22.14 -0.57
C PRO A 231 8.31 -21.73 0.88
N VAL A 232 7.27 -21.55 1.69
CA VAL A 232 7.39 -21.34 3.14
C VAL A 232 8.04 -22.59 3.75
N GLY A 233 9.18 -22.39 4.42
CA GLY A 233 10.02 -23.46 4.97
C GLY A 233 11.28 -23.79 4.15
N ALA A 234 11.40 -23.29 2.91
CA ALA A 234 12.63 -23.44 2.13
C ALA A 234 13.71 -22.39 2.50
N ALA A 235 13.33 -21.32 3.22
CA ALA A 235 14.24 -20.30 3.70
C ALA A 235 15.00 -20.79 4.95
N ARG A 236 16.33 -20.74 4.89
CA ARG A 236 17.28 -21.14 5.94
C ARG A 236 16.95 -20.48 7.30
N LEU A 237 17.11 -21.26 8.37
CA LEU A 237 17.05 -20.87 9.78
C LEU A 237 18.13 -19.81 10.13
N THR A 238 18.00 -18.57 9.66
CA THR A 238 18.93 -17.49 10.03
C THR A 238 18.28 -16.20 10.52
N SER A 239 16.96 -16.11 10.70
CA SER A 239 16.34 -14.98 11.42
C SER A 239 15.76 -15.42 12.75
N THR A 240 16.57 -15.40 13.79
CA THR A 240 16.11 -15.35 15.18
C THR A 240 15.52 -13.96 15.42
N LEU A 241 14.18 -13.84 15.32
CA LEU A 241 13.50 -12.69 15.90
C LEU A 241 13.66 -12.78 17.43
N PRO A 242 14.13 -11.72 18.10
CA PRO A 242 14.16 -11.70 19.57
C PRO A 242 12.72 -11.72 20.12
N PRO A 243 12.52 -12.21 21.36
CA PRO A 243 11.22 -12.15 22.02
C PRO A 243 10.75 -10.70 22.12
N LEU A 244 9.59 -10.41 21.54
CA LEU A 244 9.00 -9.08 21.46
C LEU A 244 8.54 -8.62 22.85
N GLY A 245 9.23 -7.60 23.40
CA GLY A 245 8.70 -6.78 24.48
C GLY A 245 7.75 -5.74 23.90
N PHE A 246 6.46 -6.05 23.83
CA PHE A 246 5.48 -5.12 23.27
C PHE A 246 5.24 -3.92 24.21
N ALA A 247 5.75 -2.75 23.82
CA ALA A 247 5.25 -1.48 24.33
C ALA A 247 4.10 -1.01 23.42
N ALA A 248 2.86 -1.33 23.80
CA ALA A 248 1.70 -0.68 23.20
C ALA A 248 1.66 0.77 23.71
N ALA A 249 2.00 1.73 22.85
CA ALA A 249 1.90 3.15 23.16
C ALA A 249 0.42 3.58 23.16
N ALA A 250 -0.27 3.32 24.28
CA ALA A 250 -1.45 4.07 24.69
C ALA A 250 -0.95 5.24 25.57
N GLY A 251 -1.31 6.48 25.24
CA GLY A 251 -0.75 7.68 25.84
C GLY A 251 -0.88 7.78 27.37
N GLY A 252 0.15 8.32 28.02
CA GLY A 252 0.09 8.71 29.44
C GLY A 252 1.44 8.99 30.12
N THR A 253 1.72 10.27 30.35
CA THR A 253 2.56 10.90 31.41
C THR A 253 3.97 10.37 31.75
N GLN A 254 4.96 11.25 31.56
CA GLN A 254 6.40 11.06 31.83
C GLN A 254 6.79 11.17 33.32
N SER A 255 7.83 10.42 33.70
CA SER A 255 8.76 10.73 34.81
C SER A 255 10.15 10.10 34.53
N PRO A 256 11.24 10.64 35.11
CA PRO A 256 12.56 10.66 34.47
C PRO A 256 13.49 9.50 34.86
N VAL A 257 14.44 9.17 33.97
CA VAL A 257 15.49 8.15 34.18
C VAL A 257 16.87 8.76 33.99
N SER A 258 17.79 8.39 34.89
CA SER A 258 19.22 8.76 34.93
C SER A 258 20.08 8.08 33.84
N PRO A 259 21.29 8.59 33.54
CA PRO A 259 22.06 8.18 32.36
C PRO A 259 23.02 7.01 32.64
N ALA A 260 23.20 6.14 31.64
CA ALA A 260 24.26 5.13 31.61
C ALA A 260 25.04 5.17 30.28
N SER A 261 26.30 4.77 30.39
CA SER A 261 27.46 5.06 29.57
C SER A 261 27.51 4.43 28.17
N SER A 262 28.11 5.20 27.25
CA SER A 262 28.37 4.95 25.84
C SER A 262 29.50 3.94 25.56
N GLY A 263 29.20 2.91 24.76
CA GLY A 263 30.17 2.11 24.00
C GLY A 263 30.06 2.46 22.52
N SER A 264 31.17 2.88 21.90
CA SER A 264 31.20 3.40 20.52
C SER A 264 31.36 2.25 19.52
N GLY A 265 30.24 1.70 19.06
CA GLY A 265 30.18 0.90 17.83
C GLY A 265 30.02 1.82 16.62
N ILE A 266 30.69 1.50 15.50
CA ILE A 266 30.46 2.14 14.20
C ILE A 266 29.05 1.71 13.75
N GLY A 267 28.03 2.40 14.24
CA GLY A 267 26.65 2.20 13.83
C GLY A 267 26.44 2.83 12.46
N THR A 268 25.92 2.05 11.52
CA THR A 268 25.36 2.55 10.27
C THR A 268 24.27 3.56 10.64
N GLN A 269 24.51 4.85 10.46
CA GLN A 269 23.48 5.86 10.72
C GLN A 269 22.46 5.82 9.60
N ALA A 270 21.20 5.60 9.95
CA ALA A 270 20.09 5.75 9.02
C ALA A 270 20.01 7.21 8.56
N ILE A 271 19.98 7.44 7.24
CA ILE A 271 19.92 8.79 6.68
C ILE A 271 18.45 9.15 6.42
N HIS A 272 17.99 10.24 7.04
CA HIS A 272 16.63 10.72 6.95
C HIS A 272 16.36 11.54 5.67
N GLY A 273 15.23 11.26 5.02
CA GLY A 273 14.45 12.21 4.19
C GLY A 273 14.95 12.47 2.76
N VAL A 274 14.44 11.70 1.79
CA VAL A 274 14.55 12.05 0.35
C VAL A 274 13.80 13.33 0.07
N GLY A 275 12.65 13.60 0.70
CA GLY A 275 11.90 14.84 0.43
C GLY A 275 12.76 16.12 0.52
N LYS A 276 13.74 16.19 1.43
CA LYS A 276 14.69 17.32 1.48
C LYS A 276 15.66 17.33 0.30
N LEU A 277 16.19 16.17 -0.10
CA LEU A 277 17.12 16.02 -1.22
C LEU A 277 16.42 16.14 -2.58
N TRP A 278 15.17 15.71 -2.68
CA TRP A 278 14.33 15.82 -3.85
C TRP A 278 14.06 17.28 -4.19
N HIS A 279 13.72 18.11 -3.20
CA HIS A 279 13.59 19.55 -3.42
C HIS A 279 14.90 20.17 -3.92
N VAL A 280 16.06 19.68 -3.45
CA VAL A 280 17.38 20.12 -3.95
C VAL A 280 17.62 19.62 -5.38
N TYR A 281 17.29 18.36 -5.69
CA TYR A 281 17.43 17.77 -7.01
C TYR A 281 16.55 18.48 -8.04
N GLN A 282 15.30 18.78 -7.68
CA GLN A 282 14.37 19.54 -8.51
C GLN A 282 14.88 20.97 -8.76
N GLN A 283 15.44 21.63 -7.73
CA GLN A 283 16.09 22.93 -7.89
C GLN A 283 17.33 22.86 -8.80
N GLN A 284 18.13 21.79 -8.73
CA GLN A 284 19.29 21.60 -9.60
C GLN A 284 18.89 21.37 -11.06
N GLN A 285 17.83 20.60 -11.31
CA GLN A 285 17.31 20.44 -12.67
C GLN A 285 16.71 21.73 -13.23
N GLN A 286 15.95 22.49 -12.43
CA GLN A 286 15.41 23.79 -12.84
C GLN A 286 16.52 24.84 -13.05
N GLY A 287 17.63 24.73 -12.32
CA GLY A 287 18.80 25.61 -12.47
C GLY A 287 19.66 25.34 -13.71
N GLN A 288 19.49 24.21 -14.40
CA GLN A 288 20.23 23.89 -15.63
C GLN A 288 19.49 24.26 -16.93
N SER A 289 18.28 24.82 -16.85
CA SER A 289 17.52 25.25 -18.04
C SER A 289 17.59 26.75 -18.36
N SER A 290 18.56 27.50 -17.82
CA SER A 290 18.76 28.91 -18.19
C SER A 290 19.48 29.00 -19.55
N SER A 291 18.71 28.87 -20.64
CA SER A 291 19.13 29.33 -21.96
C SER A 291 19.34 30.86 -21.94
N PRO A 292 20.48 31.39 -22.42
CA PRO A 292 20.75 32.82 -22.43
C PRO A 292 20.09 33.60 -23.59
N PHE A 293 19.08 33.04 -24.26
CA PHE A 293 18.39 33.71 -25.37
C PHE A 293 16.89 33.90 -25.10
N ALA A 294 16.54 35.01 -24.45
CA ALA A 294 15.25 35.68 -24.64
C ALA A 294 15.32 37.12 -24.10
N THR A 295 15.83 38.03 -24.93
CA THR A 295 15.53 39.45 -24.80
C THR A 295 14.79 39.87 -26.07
N GLN A 296 13.83 40.79 -25.91
CA GLN A 296 12.93 41.43 -26.90
C GLN A 296 11.52 40.82 -26.94
N THR A 297 10.40 41.55 -26.91
CA THR A 297 10.08 42.97 -26.72
C THR A 297 8.57 43.06 -26.47
N SER A 298 8.17 44.05 -25.69
CA SER A 298 6.80 44.51 -25.41
C SER A 298 5.93 44.79 -26.64
N PHE A 299 4.60 44.57 -26.54
CA PHE A 299 3.57 45.40 -27.18
C PHE A 299 2.24 45.36 -26.39
N PHE A 300 1.67 46.54 -26.12
CA PHE A 300 0.34 46.77 -25.55
C PHE A 300 -0.78 46.35 -26.52
N ASP A 301 -1.91 45.84 -26.03
CA ASP A 301 -3.23 46.48 -26.26
C ASP A 301 -4.34 45.95 -25.31
N SER A 302 -5.26 46.86 -25.00
CA SER A 302 -6.36 46.78 -24.04
C SER A 302 -7.70 46.65 -24.78
N SER A 303 -8.52 45.66 -24.43
CA SER A 303 -10.00 45.73 -24.51
C SER A 303 -10.57 44.49 -23.82
N ASN A 304 -11.15 44.61 -22.62
CA ASN A 304 -12.52 45.03 -22.36
C ASN A 304 -13.57 44.11 -23.01
N THR A 305 -14.11 43.17 -22.25
CA THR A 305 -15.57 42.89 -22.11
C THR A 305 -15.77 41.70 -21.16
N THR A 306 -16.19 41.99 -19.93
CA THR A 306 -16.79 41.01 -19.02
C THR A 306 -18.29 40.94 -19.26
N PRO A 307 -18.91 39.77 -19.45
CA PRO A 307 -20.34 39.64 -19.30
C PRO A 307 -20.70 39.46 -17.82
N SER A 308 -21.51 40.37 -17.27
CA SER A 308 -22.14 40.21 -15.97
C SER A 308 -23.19 39.11 -16.04
N PHE A 309 -23.09 38.12 -15.16
CA PHE A 309 -24.09 37.07 -15.00
C PHE A 309 -25.09 37.51 -13.93
N ASP A 310 -26.37 37.62 -14.29
CA ASP A 310 -27.49 37.97 -13.40
C ASP A 310 -28.17 36.67 -12.92
N PRO A 311 -28.11 36.32 -11.61
CA PRO A 311 -28.74 35.11 -11.10
C PRO A 311 -30.07 35.48 -10.42
N SER A 312 -31.06 35.88 -11.21
CA SER A 312 -32.40 36.19 -10.69
C SER A 312 -33.55 35.57 -11.48
N THR A 313 -33.37 34.36 -12.03
CA THR A 313 -34.49 33.54 -12.52
C THR A 313 -34.14 32.05 -12.41
N LEU A 314 -34.55 31.38 -11.33
CA LEU A 314 -34.81 29.94 -11.26
C LEU A 314 -35.44 29.60 -9.89
N ALA A 315 -36.65 30.14 -9.66
CA ALA A 315 -37.56 29.64 -8.64
C ALA A 315 -38.52 28.65 -9.32
N GLY A 316 -38.06 27.41 -9.50
CA GLY A 316 -38.88 26.27 -9.93
C GLY A 316 -38.91 25.26 -8.80
N GLY A 317 -40.06 25.16 -8.13
CA GLY A 317 -40.27 24.22 -7.03
C GLY A 317 -40.13 22.77 -7.50
N PHE A 318 -39.25 22.03 -6.83
CA PHE A 318 -39.13 20.58 -6.94
C PHE A 318 -40.02 19.97 -5.85
N ASP A 319 -41.10 19.30 -6.25
CA ASP A 319 -42.02 18.57 -5.38
C ASP A 319 -41.61 17.08 -5.35
N PRO A 320 -41.09 16.55 -4.22
CA PRO A 320 -40.64 15.16 -4.13
C PRO A 320 -41.78 14.15 -3.84
N SER A 321 -43.05 14.52 -4.01
CA SER A 321 -44.20 13.69 -3.61
C SER A 321 -44.64 12.62 -4.62
N SER A 322 -43.96 12.45 -5.78
CA SER A 322 -44.46 11.59 -6.87
C SER A 322 -43.64 10.33 -7.17
N LEU A 323 -42.80 9.84 -6.25
CA LEU A 323 -42.04 8.59 -6.41
C LEU A 323 -42.47 7.53 -5.40
N VAL A 324 -43.74 7.13 -5.43
CA VAL A 324 -44.21 5.86 -4.88
C VAL A 324 -45.31 5.29 -5.76
N ALA A 325 -44.95 4.44 -6.73
CA ALA A 325 -45.84 3.40 -7.25
C ALA A 325 -45.06 2.38 -8.08
N GLY A 326 -45.07 1.13 -7.63
CA GLY A 326 -45.01 -0.03 -8.54
C GLY A 326 -43.68 -0.76 -8.66
N LEU A 327 -43.31 -1.53 -7.64
CA LEU A 327 -42.56 -2.78 -7.85
C LEU A 327 -43.18 -3.89 -6.98
N ASP A 328 -43.88 -4.79 -7.67
CA ASP A 328 -44.44 -6.05 -7.16
C ASP A 328 -43.33 -7.12 -7.11
N PRO A 329 -43.09 -7.80 -5.98
CA PRO A 329 -41.97 -8.74 -5.83
C PRO A 329 -42.27 -10.19 -6.27
N ASN A 330 -43.35 -10.50 -7.00
CA ASN A 330 -43.76 -11.90 -7.26
C ASN A 330 -43.65 -12.44 -8.70
N THR A 331 -42.83 -11.84 -9.57
CA THR A 331 -42.64 -12.35 -10.94
C THR A 331 -41.16 -12.44 -11.33
N LEU A 332 -40.52 -13.55 -10.97
CA LEU A 332 -39.55 -14.30 -11.80
C LEU A 332 -38.90 -15.45 -11.00
N ALA A 333 -39.69 -16.50 -10.78
CA ALA A 333 -39.18 -17.84 -10.50
C ALA A 333 -39.77 -18.77 -11.56
N ALA A 334 -39.02 -19.02 -12.64
CA ALA A 334 -39.09 -20.25 -13.44
C ALA A 334 -38.21 -20.13 -14.70
N ASN A 335 -37.53 -21.22 -15.01
CA ASN A 335 -36.84 -21.55 -16.28
C ASN A 335 -35.43 -20.97 -16.48
N THR A 336 -34.40 -21.77 -16.24
CA THR A 336 -33.93 -22.78 -17.21
C THR A 336 -32.68 -23.47 -16.67
N ILE A 337 -32.79 -24.78 -16.43
CA ILE A 337 -31.67 -25.72 -16.31
C ILE A 337 -31.27 -26.13 -17.73
N GLY A 338 -29.98 -26.13 -18.06
CA GLY A 338 -29.49 -26.92 -19.18
C GLY A 338 -28.13 -26.54 -19.78
N VAL A 339 -27.09 -27.28 -19.34
CA VAL A 339 -25.99 -27.84 -20.17
C VAL A 339 -25.08 -26.86 -20.94
N LEU A 340 -23.78 -26.85 -20.59
CA LEU A 340 -22.70 -27.35 -21.47
C LEU A 340 -21.31 -27.26 -20.78
N PHE A 341 -20.69 -28.42 -20.58
CA PHE A 341 -19.24 -28.59 -20.48
C PHE A 341 -18.65 -28.62 -21.90
N GLY A 342 -17.43 -28.10 -22.09
CA GLY A 342 -16.64 -28.36 -23.30
C GLY A 342 -15.36 -27.52 -23.44
N ASN A 343 -14.23 -28.18 -23.13
CA ASN A 343 -12.82 -27.88 -23.44
C ASN A 343 -12.17 -26.62 -22.85
#